data_AF-A0A484MYZ3-F1
#
_entry.id   AF-A0A484MYZ3-F1
#
_cell.length_a   1.000
_cell.length_b   1.000
_cell.length_c   1.000
_cell.angle_alpha   90.00
_cell.angle_beta   90.00
_cell.angle_gamma   90.00
#
_symmetry.space_group_name_H-M   'P 1'
#
loop_
_entity.id
_entity.type
_entity.pdbx_description
1 polymer ?
#
loop_
_entity_poly.entity_id
_entity_poly.type
_entity_poly.pdbx_seq_one_letter_code
_entity_poly.pdbx_strand_id
1 'polypeptide(L)'
;MNLLTAHSCWRSIPSAFPRIADSPPRPSSCYSLGFIPNLLCSRNSGFDVRALPKKLRRKGLKRNEDYTKDGNSSISYGGAEVEEFQKAPSRRSVLRACTVTSGYIGILGLLIRQASHFASIGGLPIADCAAEISWGLQLWHLELIFGMVILVSSCRYLLLKTWPDFAESSEAANRQVLTSLEPYDYIVVSFLPGISEEYLFRCALLPLFGVNLPSALAVAVVFGILHLGSGRNYSFSTWATFVGLVYGYATIATSSIVVPMAAHALNNLVGSIIWKATSSHSR
;
A
#
# COMPACT_ATOMS: atom_id res chain seq x y z
N MET A 1 31.81 22.58 -2.59
CA MET A 1 30.91 21.71 -3.37
C MET A 1 30.22 20.81 -2.37
N ASN A 2 28.96 21.07 -2.03
CA ASN A 2 28.32 20.45 -0.87
C ASN A 2 27.37 19.33 -1.29
N LEU A 3 27.70 18.10 -0.89
CA LEU A 3 26.80 16.95 -0.87
C LEU A 3 25.89 17.08 0.36
N LEU A 4 24.59 17.34 0.16
CA LEU A 4 23.60 17.23 1.25
C LEU A 4 22.23 16.72 0.74
N THR A 5 21.69 15.78 1.50
CA THR A 5 20.27 15.42 1.65
C THR A 5 19.47 14.95 0.43
N ALA A 6 19.42 13.62 0.28
CA ALA A 6 18.29 12.89 -0.33
C ALA A 6 17.68 11.89 0.67
N HIS A 7 17.31 12.36 1.87
CA HIS A 7 16.53 11.57 2.83
C HIS A 7 15.04 11.89 2.68
N SER A 8 14.23 10.90 2.29
CA SER A 8 12.83 10.64 2.73
C SER A 8 12.10 9.70 1.76
N CYS A 9 12.13 8.39 2.02
CA CYS A 9 11.06 7.47 1.58
C CYS A 9 11.04 6.12 2.34
N TRP A 10 12.04 5.85 3.19
CA TRP A 10 12.03 4.75 4.16
C TRP A 10 12.24 5.33 5.56
N ARG A 11 11.20 5.32 6.41
CA ARG A 11 11.38 5.31 7.87
C ARG A 11 11.45 3.83 8.26
N SER A 12 12.62 3.30 8.58
CA SER A 12 13.33 3.48 9.86
C SER A 12 12.53 2.89 11.02
N ILE A 13 12.79 1.61 11.29
CA ILE A 13 12.35 0.89 12.49
C ILE A 13 13.12 1.45 13.70
N PRO A 14 12.45 1.83 14.80
CA PRO A 14 13.14 2.07 16.07
C PRO A 14 13.47 0.72 16.73
N SER A 15 14.75 0.40 16.82
CA SER A 15 15.24 -0.73 17.62
C SER A 15 15.06 -0.44 19.12
N ALA A 16 14.24 -1.23 19.81
CA ALA A 16 14.13 -1.20 21.26
C ALA A 16 14.12 -2.62 21.83
N PHE A 17 15.32 -3.16 22.08
CA PHE A 17 15.51 -4.33 22.95
C PHE A 17 15.65 -3.87 24.41
N PRO A 18 14.85 -4.42 25.33
CA PRO A 18 15.31 -4.69 26.69
C PRO A 18 15.90 -6.11 26.74
N ARG A 19 17.11 -6.22 27.27
CA ARG A 19 17.77 -7.51 27.53
C ARG A 19 17.36 -8.00 28.92
N ILE A 20 16.59 -9.08 29.02
CA ILE A 20 16.43 -9.88 30.25
C ILE A 20 16.67 -11.34 29.85
N ALA A 21 17.45 -12.05 30.65
CA ALA A 21 17.91 -13.40 30.37
C ALA A 21 17.10 -14.47 31.12
N ASP A 22 17.35 -15.71 30.69
CA ASP A 22 17.09 -16.97 31.38
C ASP A 22 15.67 -17.56 31.35
N SER A 23 15.65 -18.90 31.43
CA SER A 23 14.57 -19.83 31.07
C SER A 23 14.86 -21.18 31.75
N PRO A 24 13.95 -22.17 31.75
CA PRO A 24 12.49 -22.18 31.91
C PRO A 24 12.14 -23.05 33.17
N PRO A 25 11.01 -23.79 33.33
CA PRO A 25 10.45 -24.81 32.42
C PRO A 25 8.92 -24.77 32.19
N ARG A 26 8.47 -25.60 31.22
CA ARG A 26 7.06 -26.02 30.97
C ARG A 26 6.66 -27.17 31.93
N PRO A 27 5.38 -27.60 32.07
CA PRO A 27 4.28 -27.73 31.09
C PRO A 27 3.04 -26.86 31.47
N SER A 28 1.75 -27.08 31.13
CA SER A 28 1.00 -28.20 30.49
C SER A 28 -0.26 -27.78 29.72
N SER A 29 -0.97 -28.76 29.16
CA SER A 29 -2.32 -28.69 28.54
C SER A 29 -3.46 -28.40 29.53
N CYS A 30 -4.51 -27.69 29.10
CA CYS A 30 -5.92 -28.12 29.28
C CYS A 30 -6.94 -27.30 28.45
N TYR A 31 -8.19 -27.78 28.42
CA TYR A 31 -9.25 -27.40 27.48
C TYR A 31 -10.25 -26.33 28.01
N SER A 32 -11.05 -25.80 27.09
CA SER A 32 -12.51 -25.56 27.21
C SER A 32 -13.06 -24.15 27.52
N LEU A 33 -13.92 -23.70 26.59
CA LEU A 33 -15.25 -23.04 26.76
C LEU A 33 -15.51 -22.05 27.91
N GLY A 34 -15.99 -20.84 27.57
CA GLY A 34 -16.71 -20.00 28.55
C GLY A 34 -17.14 -18.59 28.10
N PHE A 35 -18.37 -18.47 27.59
CA PHE A 35 -19.35 -17.37 27.80
C PHE A 35 -19.03 -15.88 27.51
N ILE A 36 -19.89 -15.29 26.69
CA ILE A 36 -20.25 -13.85 26.65
C ILE A 36 -21.34 -13.61 27.72
N PRO A 37 -21.38 -12.45 28.40
CA PRO A 37 -22.55 -11.57 28.22
C PRO A 37 -22.21 -10.07 28.04
N ASN A 38 -23.14 -9.36 27.41
CA ASN A 38 -23.07 -7.92 27.12
C ASN A 38 -23.03 -7.03 28.37
N LEU A 39 -22.48 -5.82 28.23
CA LEU A 39 -22.92 -4.67 29.02
C LEU A 39 -22.84 -3.36 28.23
N LEU A 40 -23.99 -2.90 27.75
CA LEU A 40 -24.25 -1.50 27.42
C LEU A 40 -24.76 -0.80 28.68
N CYS A 41 -24.17 0.33 29.08
CA CYS A 41 -24.84 1.63 29.19
C CYS A 41 -24.06 2.65 30.05
N SER A 42 -23.92 3.87 29.51
CA SER A 42 -23.79 5.18 30.18
C SER A 42 -22.88 5.35 31.42
N ARG A 43 -21.85 6.20 31.25
CA ARG A 43 -21.60 7.26 32.24
C ARG A 43 -20.92 8.49 31.62
N ASN A 44 -21.67 9.58 31.49
CA ASN A 44 -21.11 10.92 31.28
C ASN A 44 -20.20 11.28 32.47
N SER A 45 -18.94 11.65 32.20
CA SER A 45 -18.07 12.32 33.18
C SER A 45 -17.54 13.62 32.57
N GLY A 46 -18.05 14.74 33.06
CA GLY A 46 -17.64 16.07 32.62
C GLY A 46 -16.19 16.38 33.03
N PHE A 47 -15.47 17.10 32.16
CA PHE A 47 -14.10 17.51 32.38
C PHE A 47 -14.02 18.61 33.46
N ASP A 48 -13.38 18.35 34.61
CA ASP A 48 -13.26 19.36 35.68
C ASP A 48 -12.18 20.42 35.36
N VAL A 49 -12.65 21.61 34.99
CA VAL A 49 -11.83 22.77 34.63
C VAL A 49 -10.94 23.28 35.78
N ARG A 50 -11.14 22.81 37.03
CA ARG A 50 -10.34 23.25 38.19
C ARG A 50 -8.91 22.68 38.24
N ALA A 51 -8.55 21.73 37.38
CA ALA A 51 -7.19 21.18 37.29
C ALA A 51 -6.21 22.02 36.43
N LEU A 52 -6.67 23.07 35.73
CA LEU A 52 -5.83 23.85 34.81
C LEU A 52 -5.03 24.97 35.51
N PRO A 53 -3.76 25.23 35.12
CA PRO A 53 -2.93 26.25 35.72
C PRO A 53 -3.50 27.68 35.52
N LYS A 54 -3.30 28.54 36.52
CA LYS A 54 -4.00 29.82 36.72
C LYS A 54 -3.97 30.82 35.53
N LYS A 55 -3.08 30.64 34.54
CA LYS A 55 -2.98 31.50 33.35
C LYS A 55 -4.14 31.33 32.34
N LEU A 56 -4.87 30.21 32.37
CA LEU A 56 -6.04 29.98 31.50
C LEU A 56 -7.38 30.45 32.12
N ARG A 57 -7.40 30.79 33.41
CA ARG A 57 -8.64 31.08 34.15
C ARG A 57 -9.20 32.50 33.97
N ARG A 58 -8.62 33.32 33.08
CA ARG A 58 -8.91 34.78 32.99
C ARG A 58 -9.59 35.25 31.68
N LYS A 59 -9.98 34.33 30.78
CA LYS A 59 -10.68 34.64 29.51
C LYS A 59 -12.10 34.06 29.40
N GLY A 60 -12.69 33.57 30.50
CA GLY A 60 -13.95 32.82 30.48
C GLY A 60 -15.01 33.31 31.47
N LEU A 61 -15.30 34.63 31.53
CA LEU A 61 -16.57 35.12 32.05
C LEU A 61 -16.86 36.57 31.62
N LYS A 62 -17.78 36.75 30.67
CA LYS A 62 -18.69 37.91 30.61
C LYS A 62 -19.90 37.54 29.74
N ARG A 63 -21.06 37.45 30.41
CA ARG A 63 -22.39 37.33 29.79
C ARG A 63 -22.78 38.74 29.34
N ASN A 64 -23.20 38.90 28.08
CA ASN A 64 -23.90 40.09 27.62
C ASN A 64 -25.25 39.64 27.02
N GLU A 65 -26.33 40.16 27.58
CA GLU A 65 -27.61 40.33 26.89
C GLU A 65 -27.67 41.78 26.35
N ASP A 66 -28.67 42.03 25.51
CA ASP A 66 -29.21 43.34 25.13
C ASP A 66 -28.59 44.11 23.93
N TYR A 67 -29.31 45.15 23.49
CA TYR A 67 -29.73 45.33 22.09
C TYR A 67 -29.16 46.57 21.37
N THR A 68 -29.26 46.56 20.03
CA THR A 68 -29.37 47.73 19.11
C THR A 68 -28.19 48.70 18.80
N LYS A 69 -27.88 48.71 17.49
CA LYS A 69 -27.88 49.85 16.53
C LYS A 69 -26.63 50.69 16.18
N ASP A 70 -26.58 50.93 14.86
CA ASP A 70 -26.06 52.07 14.08
C ASP A 70 -24.54 52.36 14.06
N GLY A 71 -23.99 52.65 12.87
CA GLY A 71 -22.65 53.27 12.73
C GLY A 71 -21.70 52.73 11.65
N ASN A 72 -22.03 52.95 10.38
CA ASN A 72 -21.21 52.79 9.18
C ASN A 72 -19.70 53.16 9.31
N SER A 73 -18.78 52.24 8.96
CA SER A 73 -17.46 52.55 8.35
C SER A 73 -16.73 51.28 7.90
N SER A 74 -16.25 51.25 6.65
CA SER A 74 -15.43 50.17 6.10
C SER A 74 -13.93 50.41 6.32
N ILE A 75 -13.18 49.37 6.68
CA ILE A 75 -11.76 49.18 6.35
C ILE A 75 -11.46 47.67 6.39
N SER A 76 -10.78 47.18 5.36
CA SER A 76 -10.41 45.77 5.22
C SER A 76 -9.11 45.46 5.95
N TYR A 77 -9.08 44.34 6.69
CA TYR A 77 -7.85 43.58 6.92
C TYR A 77 -8.17 42.09 6.82
N GLY A 78 -7.63 41.45 5.79
CA GLY A 78 -7.71 40.00 5.63
C GLY A 78 -6.81 39.27 6.62
N GLY A 79 -7.29 38.15 7.14
CA GLY A 79 -6.51 37.18 7.90
C GLY A 79 -6.95 35.80 7.46
N ALA A 80 -6.26 35.23 6.46
CA ALA A 80 -6.55 33.89 6.01
C ALA A 80 -6.15 32.89 7.10
N GLU A 81 -7.15 32.22 7.70
CA GLU A 81 -6.89 30.94 8.35
C GLU A 81 -6.50 29.96 7.25
N VAL A 82 -5.20 29.71 7.15
CA VAL A 82 -4.67 28.64 6.30
C VAL A 82 -5.05 27.32 6.97
N GLU A 83 -6.19 26.76 6.56
CA GLU A 83 -6.36 25.32 6.60
C GLU A 83 -5.11 24.71 5.94
N GLU A 84 -4.42 23.82 6.64
CA GLU A 84 -3.32 23.03 6.08
C GLU A 84 -3.93 21.97 5.14
N PHE A 85 -4.50 22.44 4.03
CA PHE A 85 -5.09 21.62 3.00
C PHE A 85 -3.96 20.79 2.40
N GLN A 86 -3.88 19.52 2.82
CA GLN A 86 -2.79 18.61 2.49
C GLN A 86 -2.75 18.40 0.97
N LYS A 87 -1.97 19.25 0.30
CA LYS A 87 -2.08 19.48 -1.14
C LYS A 87 -1.74 18.19 -1.88
N ALA A 88 -2.70 17.70 -2.67
CA ALA A 88 -2.51 16.52 -3.49
C ALA A 88 -1.20 16.62 -4.29
N PRO A 89 -0.39 15.55 -4.36
CA PRO A 89 0.93 15.61 -4.98
C PRO A 89 0.81 15.97 -6.47
N SER A 90 1.74 16.78 -6.97
CA SER A 90 1.70 17.21 -8.37
C SER A 90 1.84 16.02 -9.33
N ARG A 91 1.22 16.11 -10.51
CA ARG A 91 1.35 15.12 -11.61
C ARG A 91 2.81 14.70 -11.85
N ARG A 92 3.71 15.69 -11.94
CA ARG A 92 5.16 15.48 -12.13
C ARG A 92 5.80 14.76 -10.94
N SER A 93 5.37 15.04 -9.72
CA SER A 93 5.85 14.35 -8.52
C SER A 93 5.45 12.87 -8.53
N VAL A 94 4.18 12.57 -8.84
CA VAL A 94 3.66 11.19 -8.92
C VAL A 94 4.37 10.42 -10.03
N LEU A 95 4.41 10.94 -11.25
CA LEU A 95 5.07 10.29 -12.38
C LEU A 95 6.56 10.06 -12.11
N ARG A 96 7.28 11.05 -11.58
CA ARG A 96 8.70 10.89 -11.20
C ARG A 96 8.89 9.81 -10.13
N ALA A 97 8.04 9.78 -9.09
CA ALA A 97 8.11 8.77 -8.05
C ALA A 97 7.84 7.36 -8.61
N CYS A 98 6.84 7.22 -9.48
CA CYS A 98 6.54 5.99 -10.19
C CYS A 98 7.74 5.52 -11.02
N THR A 99 8.29 6.39 -11.89
CA THR A 99 9.42 6.04 -12.76
C THR A 99 10.69 5.68 -11.98
N VAL A 100 11.04 6.46 -10.96
CA VAL A 100 12.25 6.21 -10.17
C VAL A 100 12.13 4.92 -9.36
N THR A 101 11.01 4.71 -8.67
CA THR A 101 10.80 3.51 -7.85
C THR A 101 10.75 2.25 -8.72
N SER A 102 9.97 2.27 -9.80
CA SER A 102 9.91 1.15 -10.75
C SER A 102 11.26 0.87 -11.40
N GLY A 103 12.04 1.91 -11.71
CA GLY A 103 13.40 1.79 -12.21
C GLY A 103 14.32 1.06 -11.24
N TYR A 104 14.32 1.44 -9.96
CA TYR A 104 15.11 0.75 -8.93
C TYR A 104 14.66 -0.70 -8.71
N ILE A 105 13.35 -0.97 -8.68
CA ILE A 105 12.79 -2.32 -8.53
C ILE A 105 13.21 -3.20 -9.73
N GLY A 106 13.07 -2.69 -10.96
CA GLY A 106 13.46 -3.41 -12.18
C GLY A 106 14.96 -3.68 -12.26
N ILE A 107 15.80 -2.69 -11.90
CA ILE A 107 17.26 -2.86 -11.83
C ILE A 107 17.63 -3.90 -10.77
N LEU A 108 17.00 -3.88 -9.59
CA LEU A 108 17.24 -4.87 -8.55
C LEU A 108 16.87 -6.29 -9.02
N GLY A 109 15.71 -6.44 -9.67
CA GLY A 109 15.30 -7.72 -10.29
C GLY A 109 16.30 -8.21 -11.34
N LEU A 110 16.81 -7.31 -12.18
CA LEU A 110 17.83 -7.63 -13.20
C LEU A 110 19.14 -8.08 -12.56
N LEU A 111 19.65 -7.33 -11.57
CA LEU A 111 20.88 -7.66 -10.87
C LEU A 111 20.79 -9.03 -10.18
N ILE A 112 19.67 -9.32 -9.52
CA ILE A 112 19.43 -10.62 -8.87
C ILE A 112 19.39 -11.75 -9.92
N ARG A 113 18.61 -11.58 -11.00
CA ARG A 113 18.45 -12.59 -12.06
C ARG A 113 19.75 -12.88 -12.80
N GLN A 114 20.56 -11.87 -13.09
CA GLN A 114 21.87 -12.08 -13.71
C GLN A 114 22.88 -12.68 -12.73
N ALA A 115 22.88 -12.27 -11.46
CA ALA A 115 23.76 -12.84 -10.44
C ALA A 115 23.47 -14.33 -10.21
N SER A 116 22.20 -14.74 -10.16
CA SER A 116 21.83 -16.16 -10.02
C SER A 116 22.24 -16.99 -11.25
N HIS A 117 22.09 -16.45 -12.45
CA HIS A 117 22.49 -17.12 -13.70
C HIS A 117 24.00 -17.37 -13.74
N PHE A 118 24.82 -16.34 -13.48
CA PHE A 118 26.27 -16.49 -13.42
C PHE A 118 26.74 -17.39 -12.27
N ALA A 119 26.07 -17.34 -11.12
CA ALA A 119 26.36 -18.24 -10.00
C ALA A 119 26.10 -19.71 -10.34
N SER A 120 24.96 -19.99 -10.99
CA SER A 120 24.56 -21.35 -11.41
C SER A 120 25.52 -21.91 -12.45
N ILE A 121 25.86 -21.14 -13.49
CA ILE A 121 26.87 -21.51 -14.50
C ILE A 121 28.26 -21.70 -13.86
N GLY A 122 28.58 -20.93 -12.82
CA GLY A 122 29.79 -21.09 -12.01
C GLY A 122 29.81 -22.34 -11.10
N GLY A 123 28.76 -23.17 -11.14
CA GLY A 123 28.67 -24.41 -10.34
C GLY A 123 28.21 -24.21 -8.89
N LEU A 124 27.74 -23.02 -8.51
CA LEU A 124 27.13 -22.81 -7.20
C LEU A 124 25.71 -23.43 -7.17
N PRO A 125 25.27 -24.01 -6.04
CA PRO A 125 23.94 -24.63 -5.90
C PRO A 125 22.85 -23.55 -5.72
N ILE A 126 22.71 -22.67 -6.71
CA ILE A 126 21.73 -21.59 -6.79
C ILE A 126 20.91 -21.79 -8.07
N ALA A 127 19.60 -21.63 -7.97
CA ALA A 127 18.69 -21.77 -9.11
C ALA A 127 18.98 -20.72 -10.19
N ASP A 128 19.12 -21.16 -11.44
CA ASP A 128 19.22 -20.25 -12.57
C ASP A 128 17.86 -19.63 -12.88
N CYS A 129 17.60 -18.46 -12.29
CA CYS A 129 16.38 -17.72 -12.52
C CYS A 129 16.15 -17.40 -14.01
N ALA A 130 17.21 -17.31 -14.82
CA ALA A 130 17.11 -17.07 -16.25
C ALA A 130 16.57 -18.28 -17.03
N ALA A 131 16.89 -19.50 -16.60
CA ALA A 131 16.40 -20.74 -17.18
C ALA A 131 14.98 -21.10 -16.67
N GLU A 132 14.71 -20.89 -15.38
CA GLU A 132 13.43 -21.25 -14.74
C GLU A 132 12.22 -20.47 -15.30
N ILE A 133 12.39 -19.17 -15.56
CA ILE A 133 11.29 -18.28 -15.95
C ILE A 133 11.55 -17.67 -17.33
N SER A 134 10.69 -18.00 -18.30
CA SER A 134 10.83 -17.59 -19.69
C SER A 134 10.06 -16.31 -20.04
N TRP A 135 10.31 -15.78 -21.24
CA TRP A 135 9.50 -14.74 -21.88
C TRP A 135 8.44 -15.31 -22.85
N GLY A 136 8.19 -16.62 -22.83
CA GLY A 136 7.32 -17.29 -23.80
C GLY A 136 5.85 -16.89 -23.64
N LEU A 137 5.18 -16.58 -24.75
CA LEU A 137 3.74 -16.33 -24.80
C LEU A 137 3.06 -17.37 -25.69
N GLN A 138 2.12 -18.13 -25.13
CA GLN A 138 1.30 -19.11 -25.84
C GLN A 138 -0.16 -18.61 -25.88
N LEU A 139 -0.99 -19.10 -26.80
CA LEU A 139 -2.33 -18.52 -26.99
C LEU A 139 -3.22 -18.65 -25.74
N TRP A 140 -3.15 -19.80 -25.04
CA TRP A 140 -3.89 -20.04 -23.78
C TRP A 140 -3.42 -19.15 -22.61
N HIS A 141 -2.22 -18.55 -22.69
CA HIS A 141 -1.79 -17.54 -21.72
C HIS A 141 -2.71 -16.32 -21.74
N LEU A 142 -3.31 -15.97 -22.90
CA LEU A 142 -4.24 -14.85 -23.02
C LEU A 142 -5.54 -15.10 -22.24
N GLU A 143 -6.05 -16.33 -22.27
CA GLU A 143 -7.22 -16.75 -21.49
C GLU A 143 -6.93 -16.64 -19.98
N LEU A 144 -5.73 -17.06 -19.55
CA LEU A 144 -5.31 -16.95 -18.16
C LEU A 144 -5.10 -15.49 -17.72
N ILE A 145 -4.51 -14.63 -18.56
CA ILE A 145 -4.40 -13.18 -18.30
C ILE A 145 -5.78 -12.56 -18.15
N PHE A 146 -6.71 -12.84 -19.07
CA PHE A 146 -8.07 -12.30 -19.03
C PHE A 146 -8.86 -12.81 -17.81
N GLY A 147 -8.76 -14.11 -17.51
CA GLY A 147 -9.35 -14.72 -16.32
C GLY A 147 -8.82 -14.10 -15.02
N MET A 148 -7.52 -13.82 -14.93
CA MET A 148 -6.94 -13.11 -13.78
C MET A 148 -7.38 -11.64 -13.68
N VAL A 149 -7.56 -10.95 -14.81
CA VAL A 149 -8.10 -9.57 -14.80
C VAL A 149 -9.54 -9.57 -14.28
N ILE A 150 -10.39 -10.48 -14.74
CA ILE A 150 -11.76 -10.64 -14.21
C ILE A 150 -11.73 -11.00 -12.73
N LEU A 151 -10.94 -12.01 -12.33
CA LEU A 151 -10.87 -12.49 -10.95
C LEU A 151 -10.44 -11.37 -9.98
N VAL A 152 -9.28 -10.76 -10.23
CA VAL A 152 -8.70 -9.75 -9.34
C VAL A 152 -9.57 -8.48 -9.32
N SER A 153 -10.12 -8.06 -10.46
CA SER A 153 -11.04 -6.90 -10.49
C SER A 153 -12.36 -7.18 -9.77
N SER A 154 -12.93 -8.38 -9.91
CA SER A 154 -14.18 -8.76 -9.23
C SER A 154 -13.98 -8.93 -7.73
N CYS A 155 -12.90 -9.58 -7.30
CA CYS A 155 -12.54 -9.67 -5.89
C CYS A 155 -12.30 -8.27 -5.30
N ARG A 156 -11.56 -7.39 -5.99
CA ARG A 156 -11.38 -5.99 -5.54
C ARG A 156 -12.72 -5.27 -5.40
N TYR A 157 -13.62 -5.39 -6.38
CA TYR A 157 -14.95 -4.78 -6.33
C TYR A 157 -15.76 -5.27 -5.11
N LEU A 158 -15.76 -6.58 -4.84
CA LEU A 158 -16.43 -7.15 -3.67
C LEU A 158 -15.83 -6.61 -2.36
N LEU A 159 -14.50 -6.62 -2.22
CA LEU A 159 -13.83 -6.11 -1.02
C LEU A 159 -14.08 -4.61 -0.80
N LEU A 160 -14.13 -3.79 -1.85
CA LEU A 160 -14.50 -2.37 -1.77
C LEU A 160 -15.95 -2.16 -1.30
N LYS A 161 -16.82 -3.17 -1.40
CA LYS A 161 -18.22 -3.13 -0.92
C LYS A 161 -18.41 -3.76 0.45
N THR A 162 -17.60 -4.73 0.85
CA THR A 162 -17.81 -5.53 2.07
C THR A 162 -16.78 -5.29 3.18
N TRP A 163 -15.61 -4.72 2.89
CA TRP A 163 -14.55 -4.48 3.87
C TRP A 163 -14.21 -2.98 3.97
N PRO A 164 -14.75 -2.26 4.97
CA PRO A 164 -14.53 -0.82 5.13
C PRO A 164 -13.06 -0.41 5.21
N ASP A 165 -12.24 -1.10 6.02
CA ASP A 165 -10.81 -0.76 6.15
C ASP A 165 -10.05 -0.87 4.83
N PHE A 166 -10.45 -1.80 3.96
CA PHE A 166 -9.87 -1.98 2.63
C PHE A 166 -10.35 -0.90 1.66
N ALA A 167 -11.62 -0.51 1.74
CA ALA A 167 -12.19 0.58 0.95
C ALA A 167 -11.51 1.92 1.28
N GLU A 168 -11.39 2.27 2.58
CA GLU A 168 -10.70 3.48 3.04
C GLU A 168 -9.23 3.48 2.62
N SER A 169 -8.53 2.36 2.84
CA SER A 169 -7.11 2.25 2.50
C SER A 169 -6.84 2.29 0.99
N SER A 170 -7.72 1.68 0.19
CA SER A 170 -7.68 1.78 -1.27
C SER A 170 -7.97 3.20 -1.74
N GLU A 171 -8.93 3.89 -1.14
CA GLU A 171 -9.26 5.28 -1.48
C GLU A 171 -8.11 6.23 -1.13
N ALA A 172 -7.48 6.07 0.03
CA ALA A 172 -6.31 6.84 0.44
C ALA A 172 -5.13 6.66 -0.52
N ALA A 173 -4.87 5.43 -0.98
CA ALA A 173 -3.82 5.13 -1.96
C ALA A 173 -4.17 5.69 -3.35
N ASN A 174 -5.39 5.45 -3.84
CA ASN A 174 -5.86 5.96 -5.13
C ASN A 174 -5.82 7.50 -5.16
N ARG A 175 -6.21 8.18 -4.08
CA ARG A 175 -6.15 9.66 -4.01
C ARG A 175 -4.73 10.21 -4.14
N GLN A 176 -3.74 9.56 -3.53
CA GLN A 176 -2.34 9.99 -3.63
C GLN A 176 -1.77 9.82 -5.04
N VAL A 177 -2.13 8.73 -5.73
CA VAL A 177 -1.58 8.43 -7.06
C VAL A 177 -2.40 9.08 -8.18
N LEU A 178 -3.72 8.93 -8.19
CA LEU A 178 -4.56 9.17 -9.37
C LEU A 178 -5.24 10.55 -9.42
N THR A 179 -5.31 11.30 -8.31
CA THR A 179 -6.03 12.59 -8.26
C THR A 179 -5.47 13.62 -9.24
N SER A 180 -4.14 13.73 -9.33
CA SER A 180 -3.44 14.72 -10.15
C SER A 180 -3.14 14.27 -11.58
N LEU A 181 -3.56 13.06 -11.96
CA LEU A 181 -3.21 12.44 -13.23
C LEU A 181 -4.27 12.64 -14.32
N GLU A 182 -3.78 12.74 -15.56
CA GLU A 182 -4.56 12.70 -16.79
C GLU A 182 -4.82 11.24 -17.23
N PRO A 183 -5.84 10.97 -18.06
CA PRO A 183 -6.18 9.60 -18.46
C PRO A 183 -5.03 8.81 -19.11
N TYR A 184 -4.17 9.47 -19.87
CA TYR A 184 -2.99 8.84 -20.50
C TYR A 184 -1.92 8.42 -19.48
N ASP A 185 -1.83 9.11 -18.34
CA ASP A 185 -0.85 8.77 -17.29
C ASP A 185 -1.15 7.41 -16.63
N TYR A 186 -2.42 6.97 -16.66
CA TYR A 186 -2.84 5.68 -16.10
C TYR A 186 -2.12 4.51 -16.76
N ILE A 187 -1.77 4.61 -18.04
CA ILE A 187 -0.96 3.60 -18.72
C ILE A 187 0.41 3.51 -18.05
N VAL A 188 1.08 4.64 -17.84
CA VAL A 188 2.41 4.70 -17.21
C VAL A 188 2.37 4.17 -15.77
N VAL A 189 1.44 4.67 -14.94
CA VAL A 189 1.38 4.26 -13.51
C VAL A 189 0.77 2.88 -13.29
N SER A 190 0.26 2.21 -14.32
CA SER A 190 -0.21 0.81 -14.24
C SER A 190 0.83 -0.17 -14.77
N PHE A 191 1.38 0.08 -15.96
CA PHE A 191 2.31 -0.83 -16.63
C PHE A 191 3.72 -0.77 -16.02
N LEU A 192 4.21 0.40 -15.61
CA LEU A 192 5.59 0.52 -15.13
C LEU A 192 5.83 -0.20 -13.79
N PRO A 193 4.97 -0.07 -12.75
CA PRO A 193 5.04 -0.93 -11.57
C PRO A 193 4.69 -2.39 -11.92
N GLY A 194 3.63 -2.64 -12.70
CA GLY A 194 3.21 -4.01 -13.07
C GLY A 194 4.26 -4.81 -13.84
N ILE A 195 5.16 -4.17 -14.58
CA ILE A 195 6.32 -4.82 -15.21
C ILE A 195 7.46 -4.95 -14.20
N SER A 196 7.87 -3.86 -13.56
CA SER A 196 9.07 -3.85 -12.72
C SER A 196 8.94 -4.72 -11.46
N GLU A 197 7.80 -4.67 -10.78
CA GLU A 197 7.52 -5.48 -9.60
C GLU A 197 7.48 -6.96 -9.95
N GLU A 198 6.72 -7.37 -10.96
CA GLU A 198 6.70 -8.77 -11.39
C GLU A 198 8.10 -9.24 -11.81
N TYR A 199 8.91 -8.38 -12.43
CA TYR A 199 10.29 -8.72 -12.76
C TYR A 199 11.14 -9.04 -11.52
N LEU A 200 11.02 -8.24 -10.44
CA LEU A 200 11.70 -8.53 -9.17
C LEU A 200 11.12 -9.77 -8.47
N PHE A 201 9.81 -9.84 -8.28
CA PHE A 201 9.21 -10.86 -7.43
C PHE A 201 9.11 -12.23 -8.13
N ARG A 202 8.80 -12.27 -9.44
CA ARG A 202 8.49 -13.51 -10.17
C ARG A 202 9.66 -13.96 -11.05
N CYS A 203 10.45 -13.03 -11.59
CA CYS A 203 11.62 -13.33 -12.44
C CYS A 203 12.95 -13.46 -11.67
N ALA A 204 12.97 -13.07 -10.39
CA ALA A 204 14.16 -13.13 -9.53
C ALA A 204 13.87 -13.80 -8.17
N LEU A 205 12.99 -13.26 -7.32
CA LEU A 205 12.80 -13.79 -5.97
C LEU A 205 12.14 -15.18 -5.93
N LEU A 206 11.07 -15.41 -6.70
CA LEU A 206 10.40 -16.71 -6.77
C LEU A 206 11.35 -17.86 -7.17
N PRO A 207 12.03 -17.82 -8.33
CA PRO A 207 12.97 -18.90 -8.69
C PRO A 207 14.14 -19.05 -7.71
N LEU A 208 14.63 -17.99 -7.05
CA LEU A 208 15.65 -18.12 -6.00
C LEU A 208 15.20 -18.95 -4.79
N PHE A 209 13.93 -18.86 -4.39
CA PHE A 209 13.35 -19.71 -3.35
C PHE A 209 12.79 -21.03 -3.92
N GLY A 210 12.78 -21.21 -5.24
CA GLY A 210 12.24 -22.35 -5.96
C GLY A 210 10.85 -22.09 -6.55
N VAL A 211 10.61 -22.61 -7.76
CA VAL A 211 9.34 -22.43 -8.50
C VAL A 211 8.26 -23.39 -7.96
N ASN A 212 7.78 -23.12 -6.74
CA ASN A 212 6.79 -23.94 -6.03
C ASN A 212 5.83 -23.09 -5.17
N LEU A 213 4.71 -23.68 -4.77
CA LEU A 213 3.64 -22.97 -4.05
C LEU A 213 4.07 -22.39 -2.68
N PRO A 214 4.82 -23.10 -1.82
CA PRO A 214 5.38 -22.52 -0.60
C PRO A 214 6.21 -21.25 -0.84
N SER A 215 7.07 -21.26 -1.86
CA SER A 215 7.90 -20.11 -2.23
C SER A 215 7.07 -18.97 -2.83
N ALA A 216 6.05 -19.27 -3.64
CA ALA A 216 5.10 -18.25 -4.11
C ALA A 216 4.34 -17.60 -2.94
N LEU A 217 3.95 -18.35 -1.91
CA LEU A 217 3.34 -17.80 -0.71
C LEU A 217 4.32 -16.92 0.07
N ALA A 218 5.57 -17.35 0.27
CA ALA A 218 6.59 -16.56 0.96
C ALA A 218 6.87 -15.22 0.23
N VAL A 219 7.05 -15.27 -1.09
CA VAL A 219 7.25 -14.09 -1.94
C VAL A 219 6.02 -13.18 -1.94
N ALA A 220 4.80 -13.75 -1.96
CA ALA A 220 3.55 -13.01 -1.87
C ALA A 220 3.38 -12.29 -0.52
N VAL A 221 3.80 -12.90 0.60
CA VAL A 221 3.80 -12.25 1.92
C VAL A 221 4.79 -11.09 1.96
N VAL A 222 6.00 -11.25 1.41
CA VAL A 222 6.97 -10.13 1.29
C VAL A 222 6.40 -9.00 0.43
N PHE A 223 5.79 -9.32 -0.71
CA PHE A 223 5.10 -8.37 -1.58
C PHE A 223 4.01 -7.60 -0.83
N GLY A 224 3.17 -8.30 -0.04
CA GLY A 224 2.13 -7.70 0.78
C GLY A 224 2.67 -6.77 1.87
N ILE A 225 3.71 -7.18 2.59
CA ILE A 225 4.37 -6.35 3.64
C ILE A 225 4.92 -5.04 3.04
N LEU A 226 5.51 -5.10 1.85
CA LEU A 226 6.01 -3.91 1.13
C LEU A 226 4.87 -2.99 0.62
N HIS A 227 3.63 -3.47 0.64
CA HIS A 227 2.44 -2.68 0.37
C HIS A 227 1.87 -1.96 1.60
N LEU A 228 2.49 -2.04 2.77
CA LEU A 228 2.17 -1.18 3.92
C LEU A 228 2.66 0.26 3.72
N GLY A 229 2.07 1.21 4.44
CA GLY A 229 2.49 2.61 4.47
C GLY A 229 1.90 3.49 3.36
N SER A 230 2.12 4.81 3.46
CA SER A 230 1.54 5.82 2.57
C SER A 230 0.01 5.71 2.43
N GLY A 231 -0.70 5.64 3.56
CA GLY A 231 -2.15 5.43 3.62
C GLY A 231 -2.62 3.97 3.43
N ARG A 232 -1.71 3.04 3.12
CA ARG A 232 -2.00 1.61 3.02
C ARG A 232 -1.86 0.91 4.37
N ASN A 233 -2.91 0.24 4.82
CA ASN A 233 -3.01 -0.46 6.11
C ASN A 233 -2.91 -2.00 5.93
N TYR A 234 -3.12 -2.77 7.01
CA TYR A 234 -3.06 -4.23 6.96
C TYR A 234 -4.07 -4.89 6.02
N SER A 235 -5.26 -4.32 5.82
CA SER A 235 -6.23 -4.88 4.87
C SER A 235 -5.73 -4.78 3.42
N PHE A 236 -5.06 -3.67 3.07
CA PHE A 236 -4.38 -3.51 1.79
C PHE A 236 -3.19 -4.47 1.65
N SER A 237 -2.39 -4.66 2.71
CA SER A 237 -1.31 -5.66 2.75
C SER A 237 -1.82 -7.09 2.54
N THR A 238 -2.97 -7.45 3.13
CA THR A 238 -3.62 -8.76 2.95
C THR A 238 -4.11 -8.93 1.52
N TRP A 239 -4.73 -7.91 0.93
CA TRP A 239 -5.13 -7.91 -0.47
C TRP A 239 -3.93 -8.05 -1.43
N ALA A 240 -2.87 -7.27 -1.21
CA ALA A 240 -1.64 -7.36 -1.98
C ALA A 240 -0.98 -8.75 -1.84
N THR A 241 -1.04 -9.37 -0.66
CA THR A 241 -0.60 -10.77 -0.46
C THR A 241 -1.42 -11.74 -1.30
N PHE A 242 -2.76 -11.63 -1.30
CA PHE A 242 -3.62 -12.48 -2.13
C PHE A 242 -3.33 -12.33 -3.62
N VAL A 243 -3.30 -11.10 -4.14
CA VAL A 243 -2.97 -10.82 -5.55
C VAL A 243 -1.56 -11.32 -5.88
N GLY A 244 -0.62 -11.13 -4.96
CA GLY A 244 0.74 -11.60 -5.12
C GLY A 244 0.87 -13.12 -5.21
N LEU A 245 0.00 -13.87 -4.52
CA LEU A 245 -0.09 -15.32 -4.61
C LEU A 245 -0.74 -15.76 -5.93
N VAL A 246 -1.77 -15.06 -6.41
CA VAL A 246 -2.41 -15.31 -7.72
C VAL A 246 -1.40 -15.18 -8.86
N TYR A 247 -0.62 -14.11 -8.89
CA TYR A 247 0.42 -13.91 -9.92
C TYR A 247 1.62 -14.86 -9.74
N GLY A 248 1.96 -15.21 -8.50
CA GLY A 248 2.95 -16.26 -8.22
C GLY A 248 2.53 -17.64 -8.75
N TYR A 249 1.28 -18.04 -8.53
CA TYR A 249 0.71 -19.27 -9.08
C TYR A 249 0.67 -19.25 -10.60
N ALA A 250 0.24 -18.14 -11.22
CA ALA A 250 0.24 -18.01 -12.67
C ALA A 250 1.65 -18.12 -13.27
N THR A 251 2.67 -17.64 -12.55
CA THR A 251 4.08 -17.82 -12.95
C THR A 251 4.48 -19.29 -12.92
N ILE A 252 4.16 -20.03 -11.84
CA ILE A 252 4.43 -21.47 -11.71
C ILE A 252 3.71 -22.26 -12.80
N ALA A 253 2.44 -21.95 -13.08
CA ALA A 253 1.61 -22.68 -14.02
C ALA A 253 2.02 -22.47 -15.51
N THR A 254 2.74 -21.39 -15.83
CA THR A 254 3.07 -21.01 -17.22
C THR A 254 4.57 -20.98 -17.53
N SER A 255 5.42 -20.97 -16.49
CA SER A 255 6.86 -20.64 -16.59
C SER A 255 7.14 -19.39 -17.43
N SER A 256 6.22 -18.41 -17.40
CA SER A 256 6.26 -17.19 -18.21
C SER A 256 6.08 -15.95 -17.35
N ILE A 257 6.98 -14.98 -17.52
CA ILE A 257 6.86 -13.67 -16.85
C ILE A 257 5.83 -12.75 -17.52
N VAL A 258 5.50 -12.97 -18.80
CA VAL A 258 4.58 -12.11 -19.56
C VAL A 258 3.17 -12.17 -18.98
N VAL A 259 2.78 -13.34 -18.45
CA VAL A 259 1.47 -13.60 -17.85
C VAL A 259 1.20 -12.77 -16.58
N PRO A 260 2.01 -12.85 -15.51
CA PRO A 260 1.82 -12.02 -14.33
C PRO A 260 2.02 -10.52 -14.64
N MET A 261 2.99 -10.15 -15.49
CA MET A 261 3.20 -8.74 -15.89
C MET A 261 1.95 -8.13 -16.55
N ALA A 262 1.39 -8.81 -17.55
CA ALA A 262 0.19 -8.34 -18.25
C ALA A 262 -1.02 -8.31 -17.32
N ALA A 263 -1.24 -9.36 -16.51
CA ALA A 263 -2.34 -9.42 -15.57
C ALA A 263 -2.26 -8.32 -14.49
N HIS A 264 -1.07 -8.05 -13.95
CA HIS A 264 -0.85 -6.97 -12.98
C HIS A 264 -1.08 -5.60 -13.62
N ALA A 265 -0.42 -5.31 -14.75
CA ALA A 265 -0.56 -4.03 -15.45
C ALA A 265 -2.02 -3.73 -15.86
N LEU A 266 -2.75 -4.73 -16.37
CA LEU A 266 -4.15 -4.58 -16.76
C LEU A 266 -5.08 -4.39 -15.55
N ASN A 267 -4.87 -5.12 -14.44
CA ASN A 267 -5.65 -4.91 -13.22
C ASN A 267 -5.43 -3.51 -12.62
N ASN A 268 -4.20 -2.99 -12.66
CA ASN A 268 -3.91 -1.62 -12.21
C ASN A 268 -4.59 -0.57 -13.13
N LEU A 269 -4.61 -0.82 -14.44
CA LEU A 269 -5.26 0.06 -15.41
C LEU A 269 -6.79 0.07 -15.22
N VAL A 270 -7.41 -1.11 -15.18
CA VAL A 270 -8.85 -1.27 -14.88
C VAL A 270 -9.20 -0.63 -13.54
N GLY A 271 -8.39 -0.87 -12.51
CA GLY A 271 -8.56 -0.28 -11.19
C GLY A 271 -8.48 1.25 -11.17
N SER A 272 -7.63 1.84 -12.02
CA SER A 272 -7.47 3.30 -12.17
C SER A 272 -8.62 3.92 -12.95
N ILE A 273 -9.06 3.28 -14.04
CA ILE A 273 -10.19 3.72 -14.87
C ILE A 273 -11.48 3.70 -14.05
N ILE A 274 -11.79 2.58 -13.37
CA ILE A 274 -12.98 2.45 -12.52
C ILE A 274 -12.98 3.52 -11.42
N TRP A 275 -11.85 3.71 -10.72
CA TRP A 275 -11.74 4.71 -9.66
C TRP A 275 -11.98 6.13 -10.17
N LYS A 276 -11.44 6.50 -11.34
CA LYS A 276 -11.68 7.83 -11.91
C LYS A 276 -13.14 8.00 -12.31
N ALA A 277 -13.75 6.99 -12.91
CA ALA A 277 -15.15 7.01 -13.33
C ALA A 277 -16.12 7.12 -12.15
N THR A 278 -15.88 6.43 -11.03
CA THR A 278 -16.71 6.61 -9.83
C THR A 278 -16.48 7.98 -9.19
N SER A 279 -15.22 8.42 -9.10
CA SER A 279 -14.83 9.71 -8.49
C SER A 279 -15.29 10.95 -9.27
N SER A 280 -15.67 10.82 -10.54
CA SER A 280 -16.29 11.90 -11.33
C SER A 280 -17.81 11.98 -11.16
N HIS A 281 -18.47 10.88 -10.80
CA HIS A 281 -19.92 10.84 -10.53
C HIS A 281 -20.28 11.21 -9.08
N SER A 282 -19.29 11.35 -8.19
CA SER A 282 -19.46 11.79 -6.80
C SER A 282 -19.08 13.27 -6.58
N ARG A 283 -19.11 14.08 -7.64
CA ARG A 283 -18.96 15.55 -7.61
C ARG A 283 -20.19 16.18 -8.28
#